data_AF-A0AAJ2U462-F1
#
_entry.id   AF-A0AAJ2U462-F1
#
_cell.length_a   1.000
_cell.length_b   1.000
_cell.length_c   1.000
_cell.angle_alpha   90.00
_cell.angle_beta   90.00
_cell.angle_gamma   90.00
#
_symmetry.space_group_name_H-M   'P 1'
#
loop_
_entity.id
_entity.type
_entity.pdbx_description
1 polymer ?
#
loop_
_entity_poly.entity_id
_entity_poly.type
_entity_poly.pdbx_seq_one_letter_code
_entity_poly.pdbx_strand_id
1 'polypeptide(L)'
;MRTRLLATSVAATALLALAGCSTADADTSAASDTEAAWPESITISLVPSVEGEDLAEALDPLTTYLSDNLGIEVEGVVATDYAATVEALGADQAQVIITDAGSLYNAIDRYDAELILRDVRFGATSYASVAMTNNPDKYCDDEPVMSTYDASGIELSYCNGIEEAGASATGSGPAAIEAFSKIDEGTEVALQAATSPAGYQYPVVTMREAGIDTDADIAQIPVEGNNNAVLAVANGDAEVGFAYWDARTTVTEEVPDIAEKVVAFAYTDMIPNGGVAVAPSLPADLVTELTTLMDEYADSSEEAATVMFDLVGLSDWTAETAQDEIDRYGEVLATFAG
;
A
#
# COMPACT_ATOMS: atom_id res chain seq x y z
N MET A 1 -18.78 52.89 -45.29
CA MET A 1 -19.78 52.27 -46.19
C MET A 1 -20.37 51.09 -45.42
N ARG A 2 -21.48 51.21 -44.69
CA ARG A 2 -22.88 51.21 -45.17
C ARG A 2 -23.11 50.19 -46.29
N THR A 3 -23.64 49.00 -45.97
CA THR A 3 -25.03 48.68 -46.29
C THR A 3 -25.53 47.43 -45.52
N ARG A 4 -26.69 47.60 -44.87
CA ARG A 4 -27.61 46.57 -44.38
C ARG A 4 -28.45 46.06 -45.56
N LEU A 5 -28.90 44.80 -45.53
CA LEU A 5 -30.11 44.27 -46.19
C LEU A 5 -30.53 43.01 -45.40
N LEU A 6 -31.46 43.09 -44.44
CA LEU A 6 -32.93 43.04 -44.54
C LEU A 6 -33.50 41.78 -45.22
N ALA A 7 -34.32 41.10 -44.44
CA ALA A 7 -35.01 39.84 -44.65
C ALA A 7 -36.12 39.90 -45.71
N THR A 8 -36.46 38.74 -46.29
CA THR A 8 -37.85 38.37 -46.62
C THR A 8 -37.98 36.85 -46.75
N SER A 9 -38.91 36.34 -45.95
CA SER A 9 -39.50 34.99 -45.90
C SER A 9 -40.30 34.61 -47.15
N VAL A 10 -40.23 33.35 -47.57
CA VAL A 10 -41.34 32.64 -48.22
C VAL A 10 -41.39 31.20 -47.70
N ALA A 11 -42.44 30.91 -46.94
CA ALA A 11 -42.85 29.56 -46.58
C ALA A 11 -43.57 28.93 -47.78
N ALA A 12 -43.25 27.67 -48.08
CA ALA A 12 -44.05 26.83 -48.97
C ALA A 12 -44.26 25.49 -48.28
N THR A 13 -45.38 25.41 -47.56
CA THR A 13 -45.98 24.20 -47.01
C THR A 13 -46.53 23.36 -48.16
N ALA A 14 -46.01 22.14 -48.34
CA ALA A 14 -46.66 21.11 -49.15
C ALA A 14 -46.95 19.90 -48.24
N LEU A 15 -48.19 19.86 -47.75
CA LEU A 15 -48.80 18.70 -47.12
C LEU A 15 -49.24 17.71 -48.21
N LEU A 16 -48.69 16.50 -48.19
CA LEU A 16 -49.29 15.32 -48.82
C LEU A 16 -49.36 14.24 -47.75
N ALA A 17 -50.57 14.07 -47.21
CA ALA A 17 -50.93 13.00 -46.32
C ALA A 17 -51.03 11.69 -47.11
N LEU A 18 -50.33 10.65 -46.66
CA LEU A 18 -50.83 9.29 -46.77
C LEU A 18 -50.91 8.70 -45.37
N ALA A 19 -52.13 8.37 -44.99
CA ALA A 19 -52.46 7.60 -43.81
C ALA A 19 -51.94 6.16 -43.98
N GLY A 20 -51.11 5.72 -43.03
CA GLY A 20 -50.83 4.32 -42.77
C GLY A 20 -50.95 4.11 -41.27
N CYS A 21 -52.07 3.55 -40.83
CA CYS A 21 -52.29 3.16 -39.45
C CYS A 21 -51.35 2.00 -39.07
N SER A 22 -50.55 2.17 -38.02
CA SER A 22 -50.21 1.04 -37.15
C SER A 22 -50.11 1.54 -35.73
N THR A 23 -50.86 0.84 -34.89
CA THR A 23 -51.03 0.89 -33.43
C THR A 23 -49.86 1.43 -32.63
N ALA A 24 -50.19 2.34 -31.71
CA ALA A 24 -49.35 2.74 -30.60
C ALA A 24 -49.16 1.55 -29.65
N ASP A 25 -47.93 1.11 -29.47
CA ASP A 25 -47.48 0.41 -28.27
C ASP A 25 -46.67 1.41 -27.44
N ALA A 26 -47.05 1.51 -26.17
CA ALA A 26 -46.33 2.26 -25.16
C ALA A 26 -45.11 1.43 -24.77
N ASP A 27 -43.99 1.63 -25.46
CA ASP A 27 -42.70 1.10 -25.02
C ASP A 27 -42.10 2.04 -23.98
N THR A 28 -42.35 1.71 -22.72
CA THR A 28 -41.35 1.81 -21.66
C THR A 28 -40.14 0.97 -22.06
N SER A 29 -39.22 1.52 -22.86
CA SER A 29 -37.91 0.91 -23.04
C SER A 29 -37.06 1.27 -21.83
N ALA A 30 -36.83 0.25 -21.01
CA ALA A 30 -35.80 0.18 -20.00
C ALA A 30 -34.49 0.81 -20.52
N ALA A 31 -33.77 1.48 -19.62
CA ALA A 31 -32.35 1.71 -19.82
C ALA A 31 -31.72 0.33 -20.10
N SER A 32 -31.30 0.11 -21.34
CA SER A 32 -30.39 -0.98 -21.64
C SER A 32 -29.05 -0.57 -21.07
N ASP A 33 -28.72 -1.08 -19.88
CA ASP A 33 -27.34 -1.22 -19.45
C ASP A 33 -26.64 -1.99 -20.55
N THR A 34 -25.99 -1.26 -21.45
CA THR A 34 -25.09 -1.86 -22.42
C THR A 34 -23.83 -2.05 -21.62
N GLU A 35 -23.61 -3.26 -21.08
CA GLU A 35 -22.32 -3.63 -20.49
C GLU A 35 -21.22 -3.18 -21.46
N ALA A 36 -20.30 -2.37 -20.96
CA ALA A 36 -19.21 -1.86 -21.77
C ALA A 36 -18.41 -3.08 -22.27
N ALA A 37 -18.20 -3.18 -23.58
CA ALA A 37 -17.43 -4.28 -24.15
C ALA A 37 -16.01 -4.29 -23.57
N TRP A 38 -15.49 -5.49 -23.28
CA TRP A 38 -14.12 -5.64 -22.80
C TRP A 38 -13.12 -5.12 -23.84
N PRO A 39 -11.99 -4.54 -23.40
CA PRO A 39 -10.90 -4.19 -24.29
C PRO A 39 -10.25 -5.45 -24.88
N GLU A 40 -9.53 -5.29 -25.99
CA GLU A 40 -8.74 -6.40 -26.57
C GLU A 40 -7.51 -6.73 -25.70
N SER A 41 -7.00 -5.75 -24.95
CA SER A 41 -5.89 -5.91 -24.03
C SER A 41 -5.97 -4.96 -22.83
N ILE A 42 -5.28 -5.31 -21.75
CA ILE A 42 -5.01 -4.45 -20.59
C ILE A 42 -3.52 -4.50 -20.24
N THR A 43 -3.02 -3.41 -19.63
CA THR A 43 -1.64 -3.35 -19.14
C THR A 43 -1.60 -3.24 -17.61
N ILE A 44 -0.80 -4.10 -16.98
CA ILE A 44 -0.45 -4.07 -15.56
C ILE A 44 0.87 -3.33 -15.39
N SER A 45 0.89 -2.25 -14.60
CA SER A 45 2.10 -1.56 -14.21
C SER A 45 2.49 -1.90 -12.76
N LEU A 46 3.68 -2.45 -12.59
CA LEU A 46 4.25 -2.80 -11.29
C LEU A 46 5.35 -1.80 -10.90
N VAL A 47 5.36 -1.38 -9.63
CA VAL A 47 6.44 -0.57 -9.07
C VAL A 47 7.77 -1.35 -8.98
N PRO A 48 8.93 -0.69 -9.15
CA PRO A 48 10.23 -1.34 -9.05
C PRO A 48 10.63 -1.58 -7.57
N SER A 49 9.95 -2.50 -6.90
CA SER A 49 10.13 -2.79 -5.46
C SER A 49 11.36 -3.64 -5.13
N VAL A 50 12.00 -4.23 -6.14
CA VAL A 50 13.22 -5.04 -6.02
C VAL A 50 14.22 -4.64 -7.10
N GLU A 51 15.53 -4.66 -6.79
CA GLU A 51 16.58 -4.40 -7.77
C GLU A 51 16.90 -5.68 -8.58
N GLY A 52 16.74 -5.67 -9.90
CA GLY A 52 17.19 -6.77 -10.75
C GLY A 52 16.50 -6.88 -12.12
N GLU A 53 17.11 -7.63 -13.04
CA GLU A 53 16.58 -7.95 -14.38
C GLU A 53 15.35 -8.89 -14.34
N ASP A 54 14.92 -9.32 -13.15
CA ASP A 54 13.99 -10.44 -12.95
C ASP A 54 12.52 -10.02 -12.76
N LEU A 55 12.21 -8.74 -12.49
CA LEU A 55 10.83 -8.34 -12.15
C LEU A 55 9.87 -8.40 -13.35
N ALA A 56 10.37 -8.13 -14.55
CA ALA A 56 9.58 -8.26 -15.77
C ALA A 56 9.35 -9.73 -16.13
N GLU A 57 10.36 -10.60 -16.00
CA GLU A 57 10.22 -12.04 -16.20
C GLU A 57 9.29 -12.67 -15.15
N ALA A 58 9.31 -12.15 -13.92
CA ALA A 58 8.42 -12.59 -12.86
C ALA A 58 6.96 -12.18 -13.07
N LEU A 59 6.66 -11.20 -13.95
CA LEU A 59 5.28 -10.87 -14.33
C LEU A 59 4.72 -11.82 -15.40
N ASP A 60 5.56 -12.51 -16.17
CA ASP A 60 5.11 -13.37 -17.27
C ASP A 60 4.15 -14.49 -16.80
N PRO A 61 4.40 -15.19 -15.67
CA PRO A 61 3.47 -16.19 -15.18
C PRO A 61 2.11 -15.61 -14.76
N LEU A 62 2.10 -14.43 -14.13
CA LEU A 62 0.87 -13.74 -13.72
C LEU A 62 0.07 -13.29 -14.95
N THR A 63 0.72 -12.61 -15.88
CA THR A 63 0.07 -12.08 -17.09
C THR A 63 -0.42 -13.19 -18.02
N THR A 64 0.32 -14.30 -18.12
CA THR A 64 -0.13 -15.51 -18.84
C THR A 64 -1.38 -16.10 -18.19
N TYR A 65 -1.35 -16.29 -16.86
CA TYR A 65 -2.49 -16.81 -16.12
C TYR A 65 -3.74 -15.94 -16.31
N LEU A 66 -3.61 -14.62 -16.20
CA LEU A 66 -4.72 -13.68 -16.40
C LEU A 66 -5.22 -13.70 -17.85
N SER A 67 -4.31 -13.72 -18.84
CA SER A 67 -4.68 -13.77 -20.25
C SER A 67 -5.47 -15.03 -20.60
N ASP A 68 -5.03 -16.18 -20.12
CA ASP A 68 -5.67 -17.48 -20.38
C ASP A 68 -7.08 -17.56 -19.79
N ASN A 69 -7.31 -16.96 -18.63
CA ASN A 69 -8.61 -17.00 -17.95
C ASN A 69 -9.57 -15.89 -18.40
N LEU A 70 -9.07 -14.69 -18.69
CA LEU A 70 -9.89 -13.56 -19.16
C LEU A 70 -10.21 -13.65 -20.66
N GLY A 71 -9.36 -14.30 -21.45
CA GLY A 71 -9.51 -14.37 -22.90
C GLY A 71 -9.20 -13.05 -23.63
N ILE A 72 -8.49 -12.13 -22.96
CA ILE A 72 -7.92 -10.89 -23.51
C ILE A 72 -6.40 -10.90 -23.30
N GLU A 73 -5.67 -10.06 -24.00
CA GLU A 73 -4.22 -9.93 -23.79
C GLU A 73 -3.92 -9.12 -22.52
N VAL A 74 -3.10 -9.67 -21.63
CA VAL A 74 -2.62 -8.95 -20.44
C VAL A 74 -1.12 -8.74 -20.58
N GLU A 75 -0.69 -7.47 -20.60
CA GLU A 75 0.72 -7.10 -20.68
C GLU A 75 1.22 -6.62 -19.32
N GLY A 76 2.46 -7.00 -18.97
CA GLY A 76 3.12 -6.56 -17.73
C GLY A 76 4.24 -5.57 -18.03
N VAL A 77 4.27 -4.44 -17.32
CA VAL A 77 5.38 -3.47 -17.40
C VAL A 77 5.86 -3.10 -16.00
N VAL A 78 7.16 -2.98 -15.85
CA VAL A 78 7.77 -2.43 -14.63
C VAL A 78 8.01 -0.93 -14.86
N ALA A 79 7.45 -0.10 -13.98
CA ALA A 79 7.63 1.34 -14.07
C ALA A 79 9.05 1.74 -13.65
N THR A 80 9.50 2.92 -14.11
CA THR A 80 10.82 3.45 -13.75
C THR A 80 10.90 3.92 -12.30
N ASP A 81 9.76 4.28 -11.72
CA ASP A 81 9.60 4.72 -10.35
C ASP A 81 8.11 4.67 -9.95
N TYR A 82 7.85 4.86 -8.67
CA TYR A 82 6.51 4.86 -8.08
C TYR A 82 5.56 5.90 -8.69
N ALA A 83 6.05 7.12 -8.95
CA ALA A 83 5.21 8.16 -9.54
C ALA A 83 4.82 7.81 -10.98
N ALA A 84 5.73 7.21 -11.74
CA ALA A 84 5.46 6.75 -13.10
C ALA A 84 4.32 5.71 -13.15
N THR A 85 4.21 4.80 -12.18
CA THR A 85 3.08 3.86 -12.06
C THR A 85 1.76 4.62 -11.89
N VAL A 86 1.71 5.61 -11.00
CA VAL A 86 0.51 6.42 -10.74
C VAL A 86 0.10 7.25 -11.97
N GLU A 87 1.08 7.88 -12.63
CA GLU A 87 0.82 8.64 -13.86
C GLU A 87 0.40 7.75 -15.04
N ALA A 88 0.93 6.53 -15.14
CA ALA A 88 0.52 5.57 -16.16
C ALA A 88 -0.95 5.19 -16.02
N LEU A 89 -1.44 4.98 -14.79
CA LEU A 89 -2.87 4.77 -14.51
C LEU A 89 -3.69 6.01 -14.87
N GLY A 90 -3.29 7.19 -14.41
CA GLY A 90 -4.02 8.44 -14.70
C GLY A 90 -4.07 8.80 -16.18
N ALA A 91 -3.08 8.36 -16.96
CA ALA A 91 -3.03 8.52 -18.41
C ALA A 91 -3.70 7.38 -19.19
N ASP A 92 -4.29 6.39 -18.49
CA ASP A 92 -4.87 5.17 -19.06
C ASP A 92 -3.88 4.38 -19.94
N GLN A 93 -2.59 4.47 -19.61
CA GLN A 93 -1.50 3.69 -20.22
C GLN A 93 -1.30 2.35 -19.51
N ALA A 94 -1.73 2.25 -18.25
CA ALA A 94 -1.87 1.01 -17.50
C ALA A 94 -3.24 1.00 -16.85
N GLN A 95 -4.03 -0.03 -17.11
CA GLN A 95 -5.39 -0.16 -16.55
C GLN A 95 -5.37 -0.74 -15.14
N VAL A 96 -4.27 -1.38 -14.76
CA VAL A 96 -4.07 -2.03 -13.46
C VAL A 96 -2.71 -1.60 -12.93
N ILE A 97 -2.63 -1.27 -11.65
CA ILE A 97 -1.36 -1.01 -10.96
C ILE A 97 -1.22 -1.92 -9.76
N ILE A 98 0.00 -2.43 -9.56
CA ILE A 98 0.41 -3.14 -8.34
C ILE A 98 1.45 -2.26 -7.66
N THR A 99 1.12 -1.72 -6.48
CA THR A 99 1.88 -0.60 -5.92
C THR A 99 1.79 -0.49 -4.40
N ASP A 100 2.70 0.28 -3.79
CA ASP A 100 2.68 0.58 -2.35
C ASP A 100 1.49 1.46 -1.90
N ALA A 101 1.25 1.54 -0.59
CA ALA A 101 0.16 2.30 0.01
C ALA A 101 0.12 3.78 -0.38
N GLY A 102 1.27 4.44 -0.51
CA GLY A 102 1.35 5.85 -0.84
C GLY A 102 0.97 6.11 -2.28
N SER A 103 1.44 5.26 -3.19
CA SER A 103 1.05 5.33 -4.59
C SER A 103 -0.42 4.94 -4.79
N LEU A 104 -0.96 3.99 -4.01
CA LEU A 104 -2.40 3.70 -3.98
C LEU A 104 -3.20 4.95 -3.60
N TYR A 105 -2.85 5.60 -2.48
CA TYR A 105 -3.49 6.84 -2.05
C TYR A 105 -3.47 7.90 -3.17
N ASN A 106 -2.29 8.11 -3.79
CA ASN A 106 -2.16 9.09 -4.86
C ASN A 106 -2.98 8.73 -6.11
N ALA A 107 -3.08 7.45 -6.47
CA ALA A 107 -3.90 7.01 -7.61
C ALA A 107 -5.39 7.20 -7.35
N ILE A 108 -5.85 6.85 -6.14
CA ILE A 108 -7.24 7.03 -5.70
C ILE A 108 -7.60 8.52 -5.67
N ASP A 109 -6.80 9.35 -4.98
CA ASP A 109 -7.10 10.77 -4.79
C ASP A 109 -7.04 11.58 -6.10
N ARG A 110 -6.09 11.27 -6.98
CA ARG A 110 -5.83 12.07 -8.19
C ARG A 110 -6.60 11.60 -9.42
N TYR A 111 -6.88 10.31 -9.51
CA TYR A 111 -7.36 9.66 -10.73
C TYR A 111 -8.59 8.78 -10.53
N ASP A 112 -9.22 8.82 -9.36
CA ASP A 112 -10.40 8.01 -9.02
C ASP A 112 -10.16 6.52 -9.26
N ALA A 113 -8.92 6.05 -9.03
CA ALA A 113 -8.57 4.64 -9.15
C ALA A 113 -9.38 3.81 -8.14
N GLU A 114 -9.83 2.63 -8.56
CA GLU A 114 -10.56 1.70 -7.70
C GLU A 114 -9.58 0.71 -7.07
N LEU A 115 -9.47 0.73 -5.74
CA LEU A 115 -8.70 -0.26 -4.98
C LEU A 115 -9.49 -1.57 -4.93
N ILE A 116 -8.92 -2.63 -5.52
CA ILE A 116 -9.60 -3.93 -5.66
C ILE A 116 -8.97 -5.02 -4.79
N LEU A 117 -7.67 -4.93 -4.49
CA LEU A 117 -6.96 -5.92 -3.66
C LEU A 117 -5.92 -5.27 -2.75
N ARG A 118 -5.62 -5.95 -1.64
CA ARG A 118 -4.56 -5.58 -0.70
C ARG A 118 -3.47 -6.63 -0.65
N ASP A 119 -2.24 -6.16 -0.53
CA ASP A 119 -1.06 -7.00 -0.36
C ASP A 119 -1.09 -7.68 1.01
N VAL A 120 -1.11 -9.01 1.01
CA VAL A 120 -0.94 -9.82 2.22
C VAL A 120 0.50 -10.25 2.32
N ARG A 121 1.17 -9.87 3.41
CA ARG A 121 2.53 -10.28 3.74
C ARG A 121 2.51 -11.05 5.03
N PHE A 122 2.92 -12.32 4.98
CA PHE A 122 2.93 -13.21 6.14
C PHE A 122 1.56 -13.25 6.87
N GLY A 123 0.47 -13.21 6.11
CA GLY A 123 -0.90 -13.22 6.65
C GLY A 123 -1.46 -11.87 7.12
N ALA A 124 -0.76 -10.76 6.90
CA ALA A 124 -1.22 -9.43 7.30
C ALA A 124 -1.25 -8.42 6.14
N THR A 125 -2.28 -7.57 6.10
CA THR A 125 -2.45 -6.47 5.13
C THR A 125 -1.82 -5.15 5.60
N SER A 126 -1.32 -5.13 6.83
CA SER A 126 -0.67 -3.98 7.47
C SER A 126 0.34 -4.46 8.51
N TYR A 127 1.23 -3.56 8.93
CA TYR A 127 2.26 -3.82 9.93
C TYR A 127 2.51 -2.55 10.76
N ALA A 128 2.98 -2.69 12.00
CA ALA A 128 3.37 -1.52 12.78
C ALA A 128 4.83 -1.11 12.52
N SER A 129 5.14 0.17 12.77
CA SER A 129 6.50 0.54 13.14
C SER A 129 6.75 0.11 14.59
N VAL A 130 7.84 -0.61 14.83
CA VAL A 130 8.29 -0.96 16.17
C VAL A 130 9.28 0.06 16.70
N ALA A 131 9.00 0.59 17.90
CA ALA A 131 9.93 1.40 18.66
C ALA A 131 10.79 0.51 19.55
N MET A 132 12.10 0.60 19.40
CA MET A 132 13.07 -0.28 20.02
C MET A 132 14.09 0.49 20.85
N THR A 133 14.57 -0.09 21.95
CA THR A 133 15.62 0.49 22.79
C THR A 133 16.57 -0.58 23.34
N ASN A 134 17.79 -0.16 23.70
CA ASN A 134 18.71 -0.94 24.54
C ASN A 134 18.70 -0.48 26.01
N ASN A 135 17.80 0.45 26.38
CA ASN A 135 17.66 1.04 27.70
C ASN A 135 16.25 0.77 28.28
N PRO A 136 15.91 -0.50 28.60
CA PRO A 136 14.59 -0.85 29.12
C PRO A 136 14.26 -0.17 30.45
N ASP A 137 15.27 0.12 31.29
CA ASP A 137 15.09 0.84 32.55
C ASP A 137 14.40 2.21 32.38
N LYS A 138 14.59 2.84 31.21
CA LYS A 138 13.96 4.10 30.87
C LYS A 138 12.58 3.88 30.24
N TYR A 139 12.49 3.06 29.19
CA TYR A 139 11.30 3.00 28.34
C TYR A 139 10.23 2.00 28.79
N CYS A 140 10.59 0.99 29.57
CA CYS A 140 9.66 -0.04 30.04
C CYS A 140 9.09 0.28 31.43
N ASP A 141 7.77 0.19 31.57
CA ASP A 141 7.06 0.31 32.84
C ASP A 141 6.94 -1.04 33.57
N ASP A 142 7.15 -2.13 32.85
CA ASP A 142 7.18 -3.51 33.32
C ASP A 142 8.47 -4.23 32.90
N GLU A 143 8.72 -5.39 33.50
CA GLU A 143 9.85 -6.23 33.09
C GLU A 143 9.59 -6.77 31.67
N PRO A 144 10.58 -6.71 30.77
CA PRO A 144 10.42 -7.27 29.44
C PRO A 144 10.03 -8.75 29.47
N VAL A 145 9.10 -9.11 28.59
CA VAL A 145 8.63 -10.48 28.38
C VAL A 145 9.07 -10.98 27.01
N MET A 146 9.20 -12.29 26.88
CA MET A 146 9.53 -12.93 25.60
C MET A 146 8.26 -13.38 24.89
N SER A 147 8.14 -13.06 23.61
CA SER A 147 7.06 -13.52 22.73
C SER A 147 7.64 -13.96 21.38
N THR A 148 7.01 -14.95 20.75
CA THR A 148 7.50 -15.54 19.49
C THR A 148 7.03 -14.73 18.30
N TYR A 149 7.96 -14.25 17.47
CA TYR A 149 7.59 -13.73 16.15
C TYR A 149 7.39 -14.90 15.18
N ASP A 150 6.14 -15.22 14.86
CA ASP A 150 5.79 -16.45 14.13
C ASP A 150 6.45 -16.56 12.76
N ALA A 151 6.68 -15.45 12.06
CA ALA A 151 7.28 -15.49 10.72
C ALA A 151 8.75 -15.96 10.72
N SER A 152 9.47 -15.83 11.85
CA SER A 152 10.84 -16.36 12.00
C SER A 152 10.95 -17.50 13.01
N GLY A 153 9.96 -17.67 13.88
CA GLY A 153 10.01 -18.57 15.03
C GLY A 153 10.95 -18.12 16.16
N ILE A 154 11.41 -16.87 16.13
CA ILE A 154 12.37 -16.32 17.11
C ILE A 154 11.60 -15.64 18.24
N GLU A 155 11.95 -15.98 19.49
CA GLU A 155 11.49 -15.26 20.67
C GLU A 155 12.27 -13.94 20.81
N LEU A 156 11.55 -12.83 20.97
CA LEU A 156 12.11 -11.49 21.14
C LEU A 156 11.55 -10.84 22.41
N SER A 157 12.25 -9.87 22.96
CA SER A 157 11.83 -9.14 24.16
C SER A 157 10.89 -7.97 23.85
N TYR A 158 9.82 -7.85 24.61
CA TYR A 158 8.80 -6.80 24.50
C TYR A 158 8.45 -6.28 25.89
N CYS A 159 8.09 -5.01 26.03
CA CYS A 159 7.60 -4.46 27.30
C CYS A 159 6.39 -3.54 27.08
N ASN A 160 5.88 -2.95 28.16
CA ASN A 160 4.68 -2.11 28.19
C ASN A 160 3.40 -2.82 27.74
N GLY A 161 3.35 -4.15 27.93
CA GLY A 161 2.21 -4.99 27.55
C GLY A 161 1.88 -4.99 26.05
N ILE A 162 2.82 -4.62 25.17
CA ILE A 162 2.59 -4.64 23.71
C ILE A 162 2.53 -6.08 23.15
N GLU A 163 3.06 -7.05 23.89
CA GLU A 163 2.93 -8.49 23.60
C GLU A 163 2.77 -9.30 24.91
N GLU A 164 2.24 -10.52 24.79
CA GLU A 164 2.02 -11.43 25.91
C GLU A 164 3.15 -12.48 26.06
N ALA A 165 3.59 -12.69 27.30
CA ALA A 165 4.66 -13.63 27.63
C ALA A 165 4.35 -15.07 27.17
N GLY A 166 5.25 -15.65 26.38
CA GLY A 166 5.13 -17.02 25.85
C GLY A 166 4.02 -17.21 24.81
N ALA A 167 3.45 -16.12 24.29
CA ALA A 167 2.50 -16.12 23.19
C ALA A 167 3.19 -15.79 21.86
N SER A 168 2.43 -15.94 20.76
CA SER A 168 2.81 -15.37 19.47
C SER A 168 2.66 -13.86 19.53
N ALA A 169 3.71 -13.14 19.15
CA ALA A 169 3.69 -11.69 19.02
C ALA A 169 2.75 -11.29 17.89
N THR A 170 1.94 -10.27 18.12
CA THR A 170 0.87 -9.83 17.22
C THR A 170 1.25 -8.64 16.36
N GLY A 171 2.18 -7.79 16.83
CA GLY A 171 2.58 -6.59 16.11
C GLY A 171 1.46 -5.56 15.95
N SER A 172 0.42 -5.64 16.79
CA SER A 172 -0.79 -4.85 16.62
C SER A 172 -0.64 -3.48 17.27
N GLY A 173 -0.58 -2.45 16.43
CA GLY A 173 -0.53 -1.05 16.83
C GLY A 173 -1.87 -0.31 16.67
N PRO A 174 -2.01 0.90 17.25
CA PRO A 174 -1.04 1.54 18.15
C PRO A 174 -1.02 0.88 19.53
N ALA A 175 0.17 0.73 20.10
CA ALA A 175 0.35 0.15 21.43
C ALA A 175 1.45 0.87 22.21
N ALA A 176 1.18 1.20 23.48
CA ALA A 176 2.10 1.88 24.39
C ALA A 176 2.73 3.18 23.83
N ILE A 177 2.05 3.89 22.92
CA ILE A 177 2.54 5.14 22.31
C ILE A 177 2.88 6.23 23.34
N GLU A 178 2.27 6.19 24.52
CA GLU A 178 2.57 7.11 25.63
C GLU A 178 4.03 7.01 26.09
N ALA A 179 4.70 5.87 25.86
CA ALA A 179 6.12 5.69 26.15
C ALA A 179 7.03 6.60 25.30
N PHE A 180 6.53 7.15 24.18
CA PHE A 180 7.26 8.14 23.38
C PHE A 180 7.55 9.41 24.19
N SER A 181 6.70 9.77 25.15
CA SER A 181 6.93 10.92 26.04
C SER A 181 8.20 10.82 26.89
N LYS A 182 8.83 9.64 26.94
CA LYS A 182 10.11 9.39 27.61
C LYS A 182 11.31 9.72 26.70
N ILE A 183 11.10 10.01 25.42
CA ILE A 183 12.16 10.54 24.53
C ILE A 183 12.39 11.99 24.94
N ASP A 184 13.60 12.28 25.44
CA ASP A 184 13.94 13.57 26.04
C ASP A 184 14.75 14.44 25.07
N GLU A 185 14.92 15.71 25.43
CA GLU A 185 15.81 16.63 24.70
C GLU A 185 17.23 16.03 24.58
N GLY A 186 17.70 15.88 23.34
CA GLY A 186 19.01 15.33 23.00
C GLY A 186 19.09 13.81 22.90
N THR A 187 17.99 13.07 23.06
CA THR A 187 17.98 11.62 22.82
C THR A 187 18.45 11.30 21.41
N GLU A 188 19.39 10.35 21.28
CA GLU A 188 19.88 9.85 19.99
C GLU A 188 18.86 8.87 19.40
N VAL A 189 18.27 9.23 18.27
CA VAL A 189 17.17 8.48 17.64
C VAL A 189 17.58 8.05 16.23
N ALA A 190 17.65 6.74 15.99
CA ALA A 190 17.91 6.17 14.69
C ALA A 190 16.70 6.31 13.77
N LEU A 191 16.84 7.10 12.71
CA LEU A 191 15.81 7.38 11.71
C LEU A 191 16.31 7.03 10.31
N GLN A 192 15.41 6.46 9.50
CA GLN A 192 15.67 6.17 8.10
C GLN A 192 15.39 7.40 7.22
N ALA A 193 15.48 7.25 5.90
CA ALA A 193 15.09 8.31 4.97
C ALA A 193 13.62 8.75 5.16
N ALA A 194 13.30 10.00 4.83
CA ALA A 194 11.96 10.56 4.99
C ALA A 194 10.86 9.85 4.18
N THR A 195 11.26 9.03 3.21
CA THR A 195 10.38 8.17 2.42
C THR A 195 10.04 6.85 3.12
N SER A 196 10.67 6.52 4.25
CA SER A 196 10.45 5.27 4.99
C SER A 196 9.20 5.37 5.87
N PRO A 197 8.17 4.54 5.67
CA PRO A 197 6.96 4.58 6.48
C PRO A 197 7.25 4.26 7.95
N ALA A 198 7.87 3.11 8.19
CA ALA A 198 8.17 2.61 9.54
C ALA A 198 9.47 3.17 10.13
N GLY A 199 10.43 3.58 9.30
CA GLY A 199 11.70 4.11 9.80
C GLY A 199 11.71 5.62 10.02
N TYR A 200 10.68 6.34 9.55
CA TYR A 200 10.62 7.79 9.64
C TYR A 200 9.20 8.33 9.81
N GLN A 201 8.31 8.11 8.85
CA GLN A 201 7.04 8.86 8.76
C GLN A 201 6.12 8.63 9.96
N TYR A 202 5.77 7.37 10.26
CA TYR A 202 4.92 7.03 11.39
C TYR A 202 5.57 7.33 12.75
N PRO A 203 6.87 7.00 12.97
CA PRO A 203 7.57 7.44 14.18
C PRO A 203 7.56 8.95 14.39
N VAL A 204 7.85 9.74 13.35
CA VAL A 204 7.90 11.20 13.43
C VAL A 204 6.52 11.79 13.72
N VAL A 205 5.46 11.31 13.05
CA VAL A 205 4.09 11.72 13.38
C VAL A 205 3.74 11.36 14.82
N THR A 206 4.01 10.13 15.25
CA THR A 206 3.72 9.68 16.63
C THR A 206 4.49 10.51 17.67
N MET A 207 5.78 10.80 17.43
CA MET A 207 6.59 11.69 18.30
C MET A 207 6.00 13.10 18.37
N ARG A 208 5.61 13.67 17.22
CA ARG A 208 5.01 15.01 17.16
C ARG A 208 3.65 15.07 17.85
N GLU A 209 2.83 14.03 17.73
CA GLU A 209 1.56 13.89 18.46
C GLU A 209 1.79 13.77 19.97
N ALA A 210 2.89 13.15 20.41
CA ALA A 210 3.34 13.13 21.80
C ALA A 210 3.93 14.48 22.27
N GLY A 211 4.00 15.49 21.40
CA GLY A 211 4.46 16.84 21.72
C GLY A 211 5.98 17.05 21.60
N ILE A 212 6.69 16.14 20.94
CA ILE A 212 8.13 16.22 20.70
C ILE A 212 8.38 17.01 19.40
N ASP A 213 9.18 18.06 19.45
CA ASP A 213 9.70 18.72 18.25
C ASP A 213 10.84 17.86 17.67
N THR A 214 10.54 17.01 16.70
CA THR A 214 11.52 16.08 16.12
C THR A 214 12.70 16.77 15.43
N ASP A 215 12.61 18.08 15.15
CA ASP A 215 13.67 18.83 14.49
C ASP A 215 14.60 19.51 15.51
N ALA A 216 14.13 19.74 16.74
CA ALA A 216 14.85 20.46 17.79
C ALA A 216 15.18 19.60 19.01
N ASP A 217 14.29 18.69 19.41
CA ASP A 217 14.35 17.97 20.67
C ASP A 217 15.16 16.67 20.56
N ILE A 218 15.37 16.09 19.37
CA ILE A 218 16.11 14.82 19.23
C ILE A 218 17.40 14.99 18.43
N ALA A 219 18.41 14.17 18.76
CA ALA A 219 19.59 13.98 17.94
C ALA A 219 19.30 12.89 16.90
N GLN A 220 18.99 13.28 15.67
CA GLN A 220 18.69 12.32 14.60
C GLN A 220 19.96 11.59 14.14
N ILE A 221 19.95 10.26 14.24
CA ILE A 221 21.00 9.36 13.77
C ILE A 221 20.53 8.74 12.45
N PRO A 222 21.00 9.22 11.29
CA PRO A 222 20.55 8.69 10.01
C PRO A 222 21.08 7.27 9.79
N VAL A 223 20.19 6.36 9.42
CA VAL A 223 20.52 4.96 9.10
C VAL A 223 19.91 4.54 7.78
N GLU A 224 20.61 3.68 7.04
CA GLU A 224 20.14 3.14 5.77
C GLU A 224 19.61 1.71 5.98
N GLY A 225 18.30 1.55 6.02
CA GLY A 225 17.64 0.24 6.15
C GLY A 225 17.30 -0.19 7.58
N ASN A 226 16.32 -1.08 7.68
CA ASN A 226 15.74 -1.53 8.95
C ASN A 226 16.75 -2.30 9.83
N ASN A 227 17.60 -3.12 9.20
CA ASN A 227 18.68 -3.82 9.88
C ASN A 227 19.65 -2.85 10.57
N ASN A 228 20.03 -1.76 9.88
CA ASN A 228 20.94 -0.76 10.43
C ASN A 228 20.30 0.07 11.55
N ALA A 229 18.97 0.28 11.53
CA ALA A 229 18.26 0.88 12.65
C ALA A 229 18.33 0.01 13.92
N VAL A 230 18.14 -1.31 13.76
CA VAL A 230 18.30 -2.27 14.87
C VAL A 230 19.75 -2.28 15.38
N LEU A 231 20.74 -2.34 14.47
CA LEU A 231 22.16 -2.37 14.81
C LEU A 231 22.60 -1.09 15.53
N ALA A 232 22.11 0.08 15.12
CA ALA A 232 22.42 1.34 15.78
C ALA A 232 22.00 1.33 17.26
N VAL A 233 20.79 0.81 17.55
CA VAL A 233 20.33 0.62 18.94
C VAL A 233 21.15 -0.44 19.65
N ALA A 234 21.40 -1.58 19.02
CA ALA A 234 22.19 -2.66 19.62
C ALA A 234 23.63 -2.22 19.96
N ASN A 235 24.23 -1.35 19.15
CA ASN A 235 25.60 -0.87 19.35
C ASN A 235 25.69 0.33 20.32
N GLY A 236 24.55 0.93 20.66
CA GLY A 236 24.49 2.15 21.47
C GLY A 236 24.85 3.41 20.70
N ASP A 237 24.79 3.37 19.37
CA ASP A 237 24.89 4.56 18.50
C ASP A 237 23.58 5.37 18.53
N ALA A 238 22.47 4.73 18.90
CA ALA A 238 21.19 5.37 19.19
C ALA A 238 20.55 4.75 20.44
N GLU A 239 19.81 5.55 21.20
CA GLU A 239 19.04 5.09 22.37
C GLU A 239 17.68 4.52 21.95
N VAL A 240 17.08 5.08 20.89
CA VAL A 240 15.81 4.64 20.30
C VAL A 240 16.00 4.43 18.80
N GLY A 241 15.37 3.40 18.24
CA GLY A 241 15.33 3.16 16.81
C GLY A 241 13.98 2.65 16.35
N PHE A 242 13.68 2.86 15.07
CA PHE A 242 12.42 2.49 14.44
C PHE A 242 12.63 1.64 13.18
N ALA A 243 11.81 0.61 13.03
CA ALA A 243 11.83 -0.31 11.90
C ALA A 243 10.45 -0.94 11.69
N TYR A 244 10.25 -1.66 10.58
CA TYR A 244 9.07 -2.52 10.43
C TYR A 244 9.07 -3.63 11.50
N TRP A 245 7.88 -4.06 11.90
CA TRP A 245 7.71 -5.18 12.82
C TRP A 245 7.90 -6.55 12.11
N ASP A 246 8.79 -7.45 12.52
CA ASP A 246 9.91 -7.25 13.47
C ASP A 246 11.29 -7.46 12.83
N ALA A 247 11.91 -6.35 12.47
CA ALA A 247 13.23 -6.29 11.86
C ALA A 247 14.38 -6.78 12.76
N ARG A 248 14.18 -6.97 14.07
CA ARG A 248 15.25 -7.49 14.95
C ARG A 248 15.71 -8.88 14.53
N THR A 249 14.83 -9.64 13.89
CA THR A 249 15.14 -10.98 13.39
C THR A 249 16.17 -10.99 12.28
N THR A 250 16.29 -9.90 11.50
CA THR A 250 17.18 -9.84 10.34
C THR A 250 18.66 -9.76 10.70
N VAL A 251 18.98 -9.43 11.96
CA VAL A 251 20.36 -9.24 12.43
C VAL A 251 20.82 -10.34 13.38
N THR A 252 20.04 -11.40 13.55
CA THR A 252 20.30 -12.47 14.53
C THR A 252 21.60 -13.24 14.27
N GLU A 253 22.04 -13.33 13.01
CA GLU A 253 23.35 -13.90 12.66
C GLU A 253 24.52 -13.00 13.09
N GLU A 254 24.35 -11.67 13.00
CA GLU A 254 25.36 -10.67 13.34
C GLU A 254 25.39 -10.37 14.85
N VAL A 255 24.22 -10.34 15.48
CA VAL A 255 23.99 -10.04 16.90
C VAL A 255 23.17 -11.18 17.51
N PRO A 256 23.80 -12.30 17.94
CA PRO A 256 23.10 -13.48 18.43
C PRO A 256 22.27 -13.26 19.70
N ASP A 257 22.57 -12.21 20.47
CA ASP A 257 21.86 -11.80 21.69
C ASP A 257 20.82 -10.70 21.43
N ILE A 258 20.50 -10.38 20.17
CA ILE A 258 19.61 -9.26 19.83
C ILE A 258 18.24 -9.36 20.51
N ALA A 259 17.73 -10.59 20.66
CA ALA A 259 16.43 -10.88 21.25
C ALA A 259 16.28 -10.30 22.67
N GLU A 260 17.34 -10.31 23.47
CA GLU A 260 17.36 -9.77 24.84
C GLU A 260 17.95 -8.36 24.88
N LYS A 261 18.89 -8.06 23.98
CA LYS A 261 19.67 -6.82 23.97
C LYS A 261 18.88 -5.60 23.51
N VAL A 262 17.92 -5.78 22.60
CA VAL A 262 17.08 -4.72 22.06
C VAL A 262 15.62 -5.06 22.30
N VAL A 263 14.98 -4.26 23.16
CA VAL A 263 13.61 -4.45 23.63
C VAL A 263 12.66 -3.55 22.82
N ALA A 264 11.56 -4.13 22.33
CA ALA A 264 10.48 -3.36 21.75
C ALA A 264 9.59 -2.80 22.87
N PHE A 265 9.30 -1.50 22.83
CA PHE A 265 8.56 -0.83 23.92
C PHE A 265 7.27 -0.14 23.48
N ALA A 266 7.05 0.02 22.17
CA ALA A 266 5.82 0.60 21.62
C ALA A 266 5.65 0.25 20.13
N TYR A 267 4.39 0.34 19.66
CA TYR A 267 4.00 0.24 18.26
C TYR A 267 3.23 1.50 17.84
N THR A 268 3.55 2.05 16.67
CA THR A 268 2.77 3.15 16.07
C THR A 268 1.42 2.65 15.56
N ASP A 269 0.59 3.54 15.02
CA ASP A 269 -0.53 3.16 14.16
C ASP A 269 -0.08 2.13 13.09
N MET A 270 -1.02 1.26 12.68
CA MET A 270 -0.77 0.30 11.61
C MET A 270 -0.48 1.02 10.29
N ILE A 271 0.55 0.55 9.60
CA ILE A 271 0.99 0.99 8.29
C ILE A 271 0.40 0.02 7.27
N PRO A 272 -0.49 0.46 6.37
CA PRO A 272 -1.00 -0.40 5.32
C PRO A 272 0.13 -0.88 4.39
N ASN A 273 0.06 -2.13 3.94
CA ASN A 273 0.83 -2.60 2.79
C ASN A 273 0.36 -1.97 1.48
N GLY A 274 0.94 -2.37 0.35
CA GLY A 274 0.44 -2.03 -0.97
C GLY A 274 -0.83 -2.77 -1.37
N GLY A 275 -1.08 -2.81 -2.67
CA GLY A 275 -2.22 -3.54 -3.23
C GLY A 275 -2.37 -3.30 -4.72
N VAL A 276 -3.54 -3.66 -5.22
CA VAL A 276 -3.89 -3.56 -6.64
C VAL A 276 -5.02 -2.56 -6.80
N ALA A 277 -4.81 -1.58 -7.68
CA ALA A 277 -5.86 -0.64 -8.08
C ALA A 277 -6.04 -0.64 -9.59
N VAL A 278 -7.25 -0.31 -10.04
CA VAL A 278 -7.62 -0.28 -11.45
C VAL A 278 -8.10 1.10 -11.88
N ALA A 279 -7.90 1.40 -13.16
CA ALA A 279 -8.41 2.61 -13.77
C ALA A 279 -9.95 2.57 -13.84
N PRO A 280 -10.64 3.71 -13.62
CA PRO A 280 -12.10 3.79 -13.70
C PRO A 280 -12.66 3.58 -15.13
N SER A 281 -11.77 3.47 -16.13
CA SER A 281 -12.10 3.14 -17.52
C SER A 281 -12.47 1.66 -17.72
N LEU A 282 -12.09 0.77 -16.81
CA LEU A 282 -12.35 -0.67 -16.96
C LEU A 282 -13.84 -1.02 -16.77
N PRO A 283 -14.41 -1.89 -17.62
CA PRO A 283 -15.75 -2.45 -17.41
C PRO A 283 -15.86 -3.17 -16.06
N ALA A 284 -16.96 -2.95 -15.32
CA ALA A 284 -17.14 -3.48 -13.96
C ALA A 284 -17.14 -5.02 -13.89
N ASP A 285 -17.61 -5.69 -14.92
CA ASP A 285 -17.59 -7.15 -15.03
C ASP A 285 -16.16 -7.67 -15.26
N LEU A 286 -15.34 -6.96 -16.05
CA LEU A 286 -13.91 -7.25 -16.16
C LEU A 286 -13.18 -7.01 -14.82
N VAL A 287 -13.47 -5.92 -14.12
CA VAL A 287 -12.89 -5.65 -12.79
C VAL A 287 -13.22 -6.77 -11.82
N THR A 288 -14.46 -7.26 -11.83
CA THR A 288 -14.90 -8.37 -10.97
C THR A 288 -14.09 -9.65 -11.27
N GLU A 289 -13.99 -10.05 -12.54
CA GLU A 289 -13.27 -11.26 -12.94
C GLU A 289 -11.77 -11.14 -12.65
N LEU A 290 -11.16 -9.99 -12.96
CA LEU A 290 -9.76 -9.70 -12.66
C LEU A 290 -9.48 -9.80 -11.16
N THR A 291 -10.33 -9.21 -10.33
CA THR A 291 -10.20 -9.23 -8.87
C THR A 291 -10.21 -10.67 -8.36
N THR A 292 -11.16 -11.49 -8.80
CA THR A 292 -11.24 -12.90 -8.41
C THR A 292 -10.01 -13.69 -8.84
N LEU A 293 -9.56 -13.52 -10.08
CA LEU A 293 -8.39 -14.26 -10.59
C LEU A 293 -7.10 -13.87 -9.86
N MET A 294 -6.92 -12.58 -9.56
CA MET A 294 -5.74 -12.13 -8.82
C MET A 294 -5.79 -12.60 -7.35
N ASP A 295 -6.95 -12.53 -6.69
CA ASP A 295 -7.16 -13.07 -5.32
C ASP A 295 -6.86 -14.58 -5.24
N GLU A 296 -7.22 -15.34 -6.28
CA GLU A 296 -6.98 -16.80 -6.33
C GLU A 296 -5.58 -17.16 -6.89
N TYR A 297 -4.74 -16.18 -7.25
CA TYR A 297 -3.51 -16.46 -7.99
C TYR A 297 -2.52 -17.32 -7.19
N ALA A 298 -2.26 -16.99 -5.93
CA ALA A 298 -1.34 -17.75 -5.09
C ALA A 298 -1.80 -19.21 -4.89
N ASP A 299 -3.11 -19.43 -4.79
CA ASP A 299 -3.72 -20.75 -4.63
C ASP A 299 -3.81 -21.55 -5.93
N SER A 300 -3.60 -20.90 -7.08
CA SER A 300 -3.71 -21.55 -8.40
C SER A 300 -2.62 -22.61 -8.64
N SER A 301 -1.42 -22.43 -8.08
CA SER A 301 -0.31 -23.39 -8.15
C SER A 301 0.84 -23.03 -7.21
N GLU A 302 1.69 -24.02 -6.87
CA GLU A 302 2.94 -23.76 -6.11
C GLU A 302 3.88 -22.79 -6.85
N GLU A 303 3.86 -22.79 -8.20
CA GLU A 303 4.62 -21.87 -9.02
C GLU A 303 4.08 -20.44 -8.88
N ALA A 304 2.76 -20.24 -8.93
CA ALA A 304 2.14 -18.93 -8.74
C ALA A 304 2.39 -18.37 -7.33
N ALA A 305 2.31 -19.21 -6.29
CA ALA A 305 2.68 -18.80 -4.93
C ALA A 305 4.16 -18.36 -4.85
N THR A 306 5.06 -19.08 -5.52
CA THR A 306 6.49 -18.73 -5.57
C THR A 306 6.70 -17.41 -6.32
N VAL A 307 6.05 -17.24 -7.48
CA VAL A 307 6.10 -16.01 -8.27
C VAL A 307 5.61 -14.81 -7.48
N MET A 308 4.49 -14.94 -6.77
CA MET A 308 3.96 -13.86 -5.93
C MET A 308 4.95 -13.46 -4.82
N PHE A 309 5.60 -14.45 -4.19
CA PHE A 309 6.63 -14.20 -3.19
C PHE A 309 7.88 -13.53 -3.80
N ASP A 310 8.33 -13.99 -4.96
CA ASP A 310 9.54 -13.47 -5.61
C ASP A 310 9.34 -12.07 -6.23
N LEU A 311 8.15 -11.77 -6.76
CA LEU A 311 7.81 -10.47 -7.37
C LEU A 311 7.96 -9.32 -6.37
N VAL A 312 7.36 -9.47 -5.20
CA VAL A 312 7.10 -8.35 -4.28
C VAL A 312 7.22 -8.74 -2.82
N GLY A 313 7.55 -9.99 -2.47
CA GLY A 313 7.55 -10.50 -1.10
C GLY A 313 6.14 -10.66 -0.53
N LEU A 314 5.17 -10.98 -1.37
CA LEU A 314 3.78 -11.19 -1.00
C LEU A 314 3.50 -12.67 -0.78
N SER A 315 2.65 -12.97 0.20
CA SER A 315 2.12 -14.33 0.39
C SER A 315 0.77 -14.52 -0.29
N ASP A 316 -0.01 -13.44 -0.40
CA ASP A 316 -1.35 -13.47 -0.99
C ASP A 316 -1.81 -12.07 -1.41
N TRP A 317 -2.91 -12.00 -2.15
CA TRP A 317 -3.76 -10.82 -2.22
C TRP A 317 -5.07 -11.06 -1.47
N THR A 318 -5.77 -9.99 -1.10
CA THR A 318 -7.13 -10.10 -0.54
C THR A 318 -8.05 -9.02 -1.05
N ALA A 319 -9.29 -9.39 -1.40
CA ALA A 319 -10.38 -8.45 -1.70
C ALA A 319 -10.92 -7.70 -0.47
N GLU A 320 -10.44 -8.00 0.74
CA GLU A 320 -10.75 -7.21 1.94
C GLU A 320 -9.91 -5.92 1.94
N THR A 321 -10.41 -4.87 1.26
CA THR A 321 -9.57 -3.74 0.88
C THR A 321 -9.22 -2.72 1.96
N ALA A 322 -10.06 -2.57 2.99
CA ALA A 322 -9.83 -1.62 4.09
C ALA A 322 -9.34 -0.22 3.64
N GLN A 323 -10.04 0.40 2.69
CA GLN A 323 -9.63 1.66 2.05
C GLN A 323 -9.36 2.80 3.05
N ASP A 324 -10.03 2.81 4.20
CA ASP A 324 -9.80 3.78 5.28
C ASP A 324 -8.37 3.75 5.81
N GLU A 325 -7.68 2.61 5.76
CA GLU A 325 -6.25 2.51 6.10
C GLU A 325 -5.37 3.28 5.09
N ILE A 326 -5.70 3.21 3.79
CA ILE A 326 -5.01 3.95 2.74
C ILE A 326 -5.24 5.45 2.87
N ASP A 327 -6.48 5.86 3.15
CA ASP A 327 -6.82 7.26 3.38
C ASP A 327 -6.03 7.84 4.56
N ARG A 328 -5.96 7.09 5.68
CA ARG A 328 -5.16 7.46 6.85
C ARG A 328 -3.68 7.59 6.52
N TYR A 329 -3.13 6.69 5.71
CA TYR A 329 -1.75 6.79 5.23
C TYR A 329 -1.51 8.07 4.41
N GLY A 330 -2.48 8.46 3.59
CA GLY A 330 -2.46 9.73 2.85
C GLY A 330 -2.35 10.97 3.74
N GLU A 331 -3.07 11.00 4.87
CA GLU A 331 -2.95 12.07 5.86
C GLU A 331 -1.54 12.16 6.47
N VAL A 332 -0.93 11.00 6.75
CA VAL A 332 0.46 10.93 7.23
C VAL A 332 1.40 11.48 6.16
N LEU A 333 1.29 11.05 4.91
CA LEU A 333 2.11 11.54 3.79
C LEU A 333 2.01 13.06 3.62
N ALA A 334 0.80 13.62 3.72
CA ALA A 334 0.57 15.06 3.57
C ALA A 334 1.35 15.90 4.59
N THR A 335 1.68 15.34 5.75
CA THR A 335 2.50 16.00 6.79
C THR A 335 3.95 16.24 6.32
N PHE A 336 4.41 15.51 5.30
CA PHE A 336 5.80 15.57 4.79
C PHE A 336 5.92 16.20 3.39
N ALA A 337 4.80 16.60 2.77
CA ALA A 337 4.78 17.15 1.41
C ALA A 337 5.22 18.63 1.28
N GLY A 338 6.05 19.12 2.22
CA GLY A 338 6.45 20.53 2.38
C GLY A 338 7.81 20.91 1.80
#